data_AF-A0A2V8V9D0-F1
#
_entry.id   AF-A0A2V8V9D0-F1
#
_cell.length_a   1.000
_cell.length_b   1.000
_cell.length_c   1.000
_cell.angle_alpha   90.00
_cell.angle_beta   90.00
_cell.angle_gamma   90.00
#
_symmetry.space_group_name_H-M   'P 1'
#
loop_
_entity.id
_entity.type
_entity.pdbx_description
1 polymer ?
#
loop_
_entity_poly.entity_id
_entity_poly.type
_entity_poly.pdbx_seq_one_letter_code
_entity_poly.pdbx_strand_id
1 'polypeptide(L)' 'MDQFKAVCQQDLEGIVAKAAQGLYQPEATTWVKIKNRAYSQAVGRREFFNVRLRPRRQAVRTGSASGNA' A
#
# COMPACT_ATOMS: atom_id res chain seq x y z
N MET A 1 10.21 -27.58 -8.38
CA MET A 1 9.23 -27.08 -7.39
C MET A 1 8.45 -25.96 -8.02
N ASP A 2 7.13 -25.97 -7.85
CA ASP A 2 6.24 -24.91 -8.32
C ASP A 2 6.46 -23.64 -7.47
N GLN A 3 6.83 -22.53 -8.12
CA GLN A 3 7.17 -21.28 -7.43
C GLN A 3 6.01 -20.74 -6.59
N PHE A 4 4.76 -20.91 -7.03
CA PHE A 4 3.61 -20.45 -6.25
C PHE A 4 3.41 -21.30 -4.99
N LYS A 5 3.72 -22.60 -5.04
CA LYS A 5 3.66 -23.47 -3.86
C LYS A 5 4.70 -23.06 -2.80
N ALA A 6 5.92 -22.75 -3.22
CA ALA A 6 6.98 -22.30 -2.30
C ALA A 6 6.58 -20.98 -1.61
N VAL A 7 6.01 -20.04 -2.36
CA VAL A 7 5.47 -18.77 -1.83
C VAL A 7 4.39 -19.01 -0.79
N CYS A 8 3.47 -19.96 -1.03
CA CYS A 8 2.44 -20.31 -0.05
C CYS A 8 3.03 -20.96 1.21
N GLN A 9 3.99 -21.88 1.05
CA GLN A 9 4.65 -22.57 2.16
C GLN A 9 5.44 -21.62 3.08
N GLN A 10 5.97 -20.53 2.52
CA GLN A 10 6.71 -19.51 3.26
C GLN A 10 5.84 -18.36 3.77
N ASP A 11 4.51 -18.47 3.63
CA ASP A 11 3.55 -17.44 4.03
C ASP A 11 3.83 -16.05 3.43
N LEU A 12 4.25 -16.04 2.16
CA LEU A 12 4.41 -14.81 1.39
C LEU A 12 3.07 -14.37 0.78
N GLU A 13 2.93 -13.07 0.48
CA GLU A 13 1.67 -12.50 -0.01
C GLU A 13 1.23 -13.09 -1.37
N GLY A 14 2.18 -13.46 -2.23
CA GLY A 14 1.89 -13.95 -3.58
C GLY A 14 3.04 -13.69 -4.56
N ILE A 15 2.74 -13.82 -5.85
CA ILE A 15 3.67 -13.56 -6.95
C ILE A 15 3.12 -12.48 -7.88
N VAL A 16 4.01 -11.85 -8.64
CA VAL A 16 3.65 -10.93 -9.73
C VAL A 16 4.08 -11.58 -11.05
N ALA A 17 3.10 -11.94 -11.86
CA ALA A 17 3.30 -12.44 -13.21
C ALA A 17 3.48 -11.27 -14.18
N LYS A 18 4.46 -11.41 -15.08
CA LYS A 18 4.79 -10.42 -16.11
C LYS A 18 4.84 -11.12 -17.45
N ALA A 19 4.47 -10.42 -18.53
CA ALA A 19 4.71 -10.93 -19.87
C ALA A 19 6.21 -11.09 -20.09
N ALA A 20 6.65 -12.28 -20.52
CA ALA A 20 8.07 -12.60 -20.65
C ALA A 20 8.83 -11.66 -21.61
N GLN A 21 8.14 -11.17 -22.64
CA GLN A 21 8.66 -10.20 -23.62
C GLN A 21 7.97 -8.84 -23.55
N GLY A 22 7.22 -8.56 -22.47
CA GLY A 22 6.52 -7.28 -22.32
C GLY A 22 7.50 -6.16 -22.00
N LEU A 23 7.32 -5.01 -22.66
CA LEU A 23 8.03 -3.78 -22.29
C LEU A 23 7.55 -3.27 -20.92
N TYR A 24 8.45 -2.65 -20.18
CA TYR A 24 8.09 -1.95 -18.95
C TYR A 24 7.32 -0.68 -19.29
N GLN A 25 6.02 -0.67 -18.98
CA GLN A 25 5.10 0.44 -19.23
C GLN A 25 4.39 0.81 -17.93
N PRO A 26 4.97 1.69 -17.11
CA PRO A 26 4.41 2.03 -15.79
C PRO A 26 3.05 2.73 -15.89
N GLU A 27 2.78 3.43 -16.99
CA GLU A 27 1.50 4.12 -17.26
C GLU A 27 0.37 3.15 -17.65
N ALA A 28 0.72 1.94 -18.11
CA ALA A 28 -0.21 0.91 -18.59
C ALA A 28 0.29 -0.49 -18.23
N THR A 29 0.38 -0.79 -16.93
CA THR A 29 0.95 -2.06 -16.48
C THR A 29 0.09 -3.26 -16.89
N THR A 30 0.75 -4.29 -17.41
CA THR A 30 0.15 -5.58 -17.77
C THR A 30 0.44 -6.67 -16.73
N TRP A 31 1.06 -6.30 -15.61
CA TRP A 31 1.46 -7.25 -14.58
C TRP A 31 0.26 -7.69 -13.76
N VAL A 32 0.18 -9.00 -13.48
CA VAL A 32 -0.92 -9.57 -12.71
C VAL A 32 -0.38 -10.06 -11.38
N LYS A 33 -0.98 -9.59 -10.28
CA LYS A 33 -0.68 -10.10 -8.94
C LYS A 33 -1.55 -11.32 -8.65
N ILE A 34 -0.93 -12.45 -8.35
CA ILE A 34 -1.59 -13.67 -7.91
C ILE A 34 -1.35 -13.79 -6.41
N LYS A 35 -2.41 -13.62 -5.62
CA LYS A 35 -2.32 -13.60 -4.16
C LYS A 35 -2.43 -15.01 -3.57
N ASN A 36 -1.60 -15.29 -2.58
CA ASN A 36 -1.80 -16.39 -1.65
C ASN A 36 -3.01 -16.07 -0.76
N ARG A 37 -4.10 -16.82 -0.90
CA ARG A 37 -5.33 -16.62 -0.11
C ARG A 37 -5.13 -16.89 1.38
N ALA A 38 -4.17 -17.75 1.73
CA ALA A 38 -3.85 -18.12 3.10
C ALA A 38 -2.82 -17.17 3.77
N TYR A 39 -2.40 -16.10 3.09
CA TYR A 39 -1.39 -15.17 3.62
C TYR A 39 -1.83 -14.57 4.96
N SER A 40 -1.12 -14.92 6.04
CA SER A 40 -1.57 -14.65 7.41
C SER A 40 -1.63 -13.16 7.75
N GLN A 41 -0.66 -12.37 7.26
CA GLN A 41 -0.56 -10.94 7.58
C GLN A 41 -1.60 -10.08 6.86
N ALA A 42 -2.40 -10.64 5.95
CA ALA A 42 -3.55 -9.92 5.40
C ALA A 42 -4.72 -9.85 6.40
N VAL A 43 -4.81 -10.77 7.35
CA VAL A 43 -5.87 -10.80 8.36
C VAL A 43 -5.73 -9.59 9.29
N GLY A 44 -6.82 -8.86 9.50
CA GLY A 44 -6.81 -7.68 10.37
C GLY A 44 -6.07 -6.46 9.79
N ARG A 45 -5.52 -6.55 8.57
CA ARG A 45 -4.69 -5.48 7.96
C ARG A 45 -5.49 -4.20 7.73
N ARG A 46 -6.79 -4.30 7.41
CA ARG A 46 -7.61 -3.11 7.12
C ARG A 46 -7.81 -2.26 8.37
N GLU A 47 -7.92 -2.91 9.51
CA GLU A 47 -8.21 -2.34 10.82
C GLU A 47 -7.02 -1.54 11.35
N PHE A 48 -5.78 -1.94 11.05
CA PHE A 48 -4.57 -1.15 11.36
C PHE A 48 -4.57 0.23 10.69
N PHE A 49 -5.11 0.34 9.47
CA PHE A 49 -5.17 1.63 8.75
C PHE A 49 -6.37 2.49 9.14
N ASN A 50 -7.32 1.96 9.94
CA ASN A 50 -8.44 2.72 10.49
C ASN A 50 -8.04 3.57 11.71
N VAL A 51 -6.78 3.48 12.17
CA VAL A 51 -6.27 4.30 13.28
C VAL A 51 -6.03 5.74 12.80
N ARG A 52 -7.09 6.53 12.93
CA ARG A 52 -7.16 8.00 13.06
C ARG A 52 -6.28 8.78 12.07
N LEU A 53 -6.95 9.41 11.09
CA LEU A 53 -6.49 10.67 10.52
C LEU A 53 -5.95 11.52 11.67
N ARG A 54 -4.62 11.68 11.75
CA ARG A 54 -4.02 12.54 12.77
C ARG A 54 -4.75 13.87 12.65
N PRO A 55 -5.29 14.45 13.75
CA PRO A 55 -5.91 15.75 13.65
C PRO A 55 -4.88 16.66 12.97
N ARG A 56 -5.26 17.20 11.81
CA ARG A 56 -4.47 18.17 11.06
C ARG A 56 -4.02 19.18 12.11
N ARG A 57 -2.72 19.24 12.41
CA ARG A 57 -2.16 20.26 13.32
C ARG A 57 -2.77 21.57 12.84
N GLN A 58 -3.69 22.14 13.62
CA GLN A 58 -4.26 23.43 13.28
C GLN A 58 -3.06 24.35 13.11
N ALA A 59 -2.84 24.80 11.88
CA ALA A 59 -1.89 25.86 11.62
C ALA A 59 -2.33 27.00 12.53
N VAL A 60 -1.53 27.30 13.54
CA VAL A 60 -1.75 28.46 14.40
C VAL A 60 -1.73 29.66 13.47
N ARG A 61 -2.92 30.17 13.13
CA ARG A 61 -3.06 31.49 12.53
C ARG A 61 -2.78 32.46 13.67
N THR A 62 -1.51 32.81 13.90
CA THR A 62 -1.20 34.06 14.59
C THR A 62 -1.64 35.18 13.67
N GLY A 63 -2.87 35.65 13.87
CA GLY A 63 -3.29 36.94 13.36
C GLY A 63 -2.62 38.01 14.21
N SER A 64 -1.68 38.75 13.63
CA SER A 64 -1.39 40.11 14.11
C SER A 64 -2.31 41.06 13.33
N ALA A 65 -3.35 41.52 14.01
CA ALA A 65 -4.07 42.72 13.64
C ALA A 65 -4.07 43.66 14.86
N SER A 66 -4.13 44.97 14.57
CA SER A 66 -3.98 46.14 15.44
C SER A 66 -2.52 46.62 15.57
N GLY A 67 -2.10 47.81 15.13
CA GLY A 67 -2.83 49.04 14.79
C GLY A 67 -2.38 50.20 15.69
N ASN A 68 -1.97 51.32 15.07
CA ASN A 68 -1.66 52.66 15.61
C ASN A 68 -0.34 52.81 16.38
N ALA A 69 0.46 53.87 16.23
CA ALA A 69 0.24 55.22 15.69
C ALA A 69 1.46 55.74 14.92
#